data_AF-A0A1I3U3N7-F1
#
_entry.id   AF-A0A1I3U3N7-F1
#
_cell.length_a   1.000
_cell.length_b   1.000
_cell.length_c   1.000
_cell.angle_alpha   90.00
_cell.angle_beta   90.00
_cell.angle_gamma   90.00
#
_symmetry.space_group_name_H-M   'P 1'
#
loop_
_entity.id
_entity.type
_entity.pdbx_description
1 polymer ?
#
loop_
_entity_poly.entity_id
_entity_poly.type
_entity_poly.pdbx_seq_one_letter_code
_entity_poly.pdbx_strand_id
1 'polypeptide(L)' 'MIKEKGVHLAIKVAKKTNRKLIIAGTLNDKKYYKAKIKPHLSKKIRYIGPVGGDRKRRMLANAHCVLVNLG' A
#
# COMPACT_ATOMS: atom_id res chain seq x y z
N MET A 1 -18.95 -2.02 -3.53
CA MET A 1 -18.31 -2.12 -2.19
C MET A 1 -16.94 -2.80 -2.30
N ILE A 2 -16.00 -2.23 -3.06
CA ILE A 2 -14.79 -2.95 -3.49
C ILE A 2 -13.63 -1.94 -3.49
N LYS A 3 -12.63 -2.11 -2.61
CA LYS A 3 -11.19 -1.84 -2.88
C LYS A 3 -10.26 -1.88 -1.67
N GLU A 4 -10.75 -1.95 -0.45
CA GLU A 4 -9.85 -1.83 0.70
C GLU A 4 -9.11 -3.13 1.05
N LYS A 5 -9.62 -4.28 0.60
CA LYS A 5 -9.04 -5.60 0.87
C LYS A 5 -7.69 -5.87 0.15
N GLY A 6 -7.21 -5.03 -0.76
CA GLY A 6 -5.91 -5.26 -1.41
C GLY A 6 -4.70 -4.95 -0.51
N VAL A 7 -4.81 -3.93 0.33
CA VAL A 7 -3.63 -3.35 1.02
C VAL A 7 -3.11 -4.26 2.13
N HIS A 8 -4.00 -4.86 2.92
CA HIS A 8 -3.58 -5.81 3.96
C HIS A 8 -2.90 -7.07 3.39
N LEU A 9 -3.28 -7.52 2.19
CA LEU A 9 -2.60 -8.62 1.50
C LEU A 9 -1.20 -8.21 1.06
N ALA A 10 -1.04 -7.02 0.47
CA ALA A 10 0.26 -6.46 0.12
C ALA A 10 1.18 -6.38 1.35
N ILE A 11 0.65 -5.92 2.49
CA ILE A 11 1.36 -5.87 3.77
C ILE A 11 1.79 -7.29 4.20
N LYS A 12 0.88 -8.28 4.11
CA LYS A 12 1.19 -9.67 4.47
C LYS A 12 2.30 -10.25 3.60
N VAL A 13 2.25 -10.01 2.29
CA VAL A 13 3.30 -10.45 1.35
C VAL A 13 4.63 -9.75 1.64
N ALA A 14 4.61 -8.43 1.85
CA ALA A 14 5.81 -7.66 2.18
C ALA A 14 6.49 -8.16 3.46
N LYS A 15 5.69 -8.48 4.48
CA LYS A 15 6.19 -9.10 5.72
C LYS A 15 6.80 -10.49 5.47
N LYS A 16 6.08 -11.37 4.77
CA LYS A 16 6.55 -12.74 4.46
C LYS A 16 7.82 -12.76 3.61
N THR A 17 7.96 -11.80 2.70
CA THR A 17 9.11 -11.70 1.78
C THR A 17 10.21 -10.77 2.29
N ASN A 18 10.02 -10.16 3.48
CA ASN A 18 10.91 -9.16 4.06
C ASN A 18 11.22 -7.95 3.15
N ARG A 19 10.33 -7.67 2.17
CA ARG A 19 10.50 -6.60 1.18
C ARG A 19 9.89 -5.29 1.66
N LYS A 20 10.40 -4.18 1.12
CA LYS A 20 9.84 -2.85 1.35
C LYS A 20 8.51 -2.72 0.60
N LEU A 21 7.54 -2.09 1.24
CA LEU A 21 6.23 -1.78 0.67
C LEU A 21 5.93 -0.29 0.86
N ILE A 22 5.62 0.38 -0.25
CA ILE A 22 5.10 1.74 -0.25
C ILE A 22 3.64 1.67 -0.66
N ILE A 23 2.76 2.14 0.22
CA ILE A 23 1.32 2.21 0.02
C ILE A 23 1.01 3.66 -0.38
N ALA A 24 0.58 3.84 -1.61
CA ALA A 24 0.29 5.14 -2.19
C ALA A 24 -1.14 5.12 -2.75
N GLY A 25 -1.98 6.05 -2.30
CA GLY A 25 -3.41 6.09 -2.63
C GLY A 25 -4.25 6.62 -1.48
N THR A 26 -5.51 6.94 -1.77
CA THR A 26 -6.47 7.45 -0.79
C THR A 26 -7.04 6.29 0.01
N LEU A 27 -6.95 6.36 1.34
CA LEU A 27 -7.64 5.45 2.26
C LEU A 27 -8.83 6.18 2.86
N ASN A 28 -10.04 5.84 2.41
CA ASN A 28 -11.26 6.53 2.83
C ASN A 28 -11.84 5.93 4.12
N ASP A 29 -11.69 4.62 4.36
CA ASP A 29 -12.13 4.01 5.62
C ASP A 29 -11.07 4.16 6.72
N LYS A 30 -11.35 5.07 7.65
CA LYS A 30 -10.55 5.30 8.86
C LYS A 30 -10.52 4.10 9.80
N LYS A 31 -11.61 3.33 9.91
CA LYS A 31 -11.67 2.12 10.77
C LYS A 31 -10.77 1.03 10.17
N TYR A 32 -10.88 0.78 8.87
CA TYR A 32 -10.01 -0.16 8.16
C TYR A 32 -8.54 0.22 8.28
N TYR A 33 -8.19 1.49 8.06
CA TYR A 33 -6.82 1.98 8.21
C TYR A 33 -6.29 1.71 9.63
N LYS A 34 -7.04 2.10 10.66
CA LYS A 34 -6.62 1.91 12.06
C LYS A 34 -6.48 0.44 12.45
N ALA A 35 -7.36 -0.43 11.97
CA ALA A 35 -7.38 -1.84 12.37
C ALA A 35 -6.42 -2.73 11.56
N LYS A 36 -6.22 -2.45 10.26
CA LYS A 36 -5.53 -3.36 9.33
C LYS A 36 -4.26 -2.80 8.71
N ILE A 37 -4.06 -1.47 8.70
CA ILE A 37 -2.89 -0.83 8.05
C ILE A 37 -1.95 -0.22 9.08
N LYS A 38 -2.45 0.69 9.92
CA LYS A 38 -1.67 1.44 10.92
C LYS A 38 -0.79 0.54 11.80
N PRO A 39 -1.26 -0.62 12.32
CA PRO A 39 -0.45 -1.50 13.17
C PRO A 39 0.72 -2.18 12.44
N HIS A 40 0.81 -2.03 11.12
CA HIS A 40 1.83 -2.68 10.30
C HIS A 40 2.79 -1.69 9.64
N LEU A 41 2.57 -0.40 9.82
CA LEU A 41 3.46 0.64 9.33
C LEU A 41 4.79 0.60 10.09
N SER A 42 5.89 0.73 9.35
CA SER A 42 7.25 0.65 9.87
C SER A 42 8.23 1.32 8.90
N LYS A 43 9.54 1.27 9.19
CA LYS A 43 10.58 1.72 8.24
C LYS A 43 10.49 0.99 6.89
N LYS A 44 10.03 -0.28 6.86
CA LYS A 44 9.88 -1.07 5.62
C LYS A 44 8.51 -0.93 4.97
N ILE A 45 7.47 -0.62 5.73
CA ILE A 45 6.09 -0.52 5.23
C ILE A 45 5.58 0.89 5.47
N ARG A 46 5.52 1.70 4.42
CA ARG A 46 5.19 3.13 4.53
C ARG A 46 3.91 3.45 3.78
N TYR A 47 3.00 4.14 4.46
CA TYR A 47 1.88 4.81 3.82
C TYR A 47 2.27 6.27 3.57
N ILE A 48 2.17 6.71 2.32
CA ILE A 48 2.59 8.06 1.90
C ILE A 48 1.41 8.93 1.47
N GLY A 49 0.19 8.43 1.61
CA GLY A 49 -1.02 9.17 1.22
C GLY A 49 -1.33 9.10 -0.27
N PRO A 50 -2.29 9.93 -0.72
CA PRO A 50 -2.65 10.07 -2.13
C PRO A 50 -1.45 10.58 -2.93
N VAL A 51 -1.13 9.92 -4.04
CA VAL A 51 -0.08 10.36 -4.97
C VAL A 51 -0.68 10.66 -6.34
N GLY A 52 -0.37 11.84 -6.88
CA GLY A 52 -0.72 12.26 -8.23
C GLY A 52 0.51 12.49 -9.12
N GLY A 53 0.27 12.56 -10.43
CA GLY A 53 1.25 13.01 -11.43
C GLY A 53 2.56 12.20 -11.47
N ASP A 54 3.68 12.91 -11.57
CA ASP A 54 5.00 12.31 -11.80
C ASP A 54 5.53 11.49 -10.62
N ARG A 55 5.04 11.74 -9.40
CA ARG A 55 5.38 10.94 -8.23
C ARG A 55 4.86 9.50 -8.36
N LYS A 56 3.66 9.32 -8.92
CA LYS A 56 3.11 7.99 -9.25
C LYS A 56 3.97 7.30 -10.31
N ARG A 57 4.34 8.02 -11.37
CA ARG A 57 5.15 7.50 -12.47
C ARG A 57 6.53 7.02 -12.01
N ARG A 58 7.22 7.83 -11.20
CA ARG A 58 8.53 7.46 -10.60
C ARG A 58 8.44 6.28 -9.64
N MET A 59 7.34 6.15 -8.90
CA MET A 59 7.13 5.01 -8.00
C MET A 59 6.86 3.73 -8.76
N LEU A 60 6.07 3.79 -9.83
CA LEU A 60 5.86 2.64 -10.71
C LEU A 60 7.15 2.24 -11.43
N ALA A 61 7.93 3.21 -11.91
CA ALA A 61 9.20 2.97 -12.60
C ALA A 61 10.28 2.32 -11.71
N ASN A 62 10.28 2.61 -10.40
CA ASN A 62 11.24 2.04 -9.44
C ASN A 62 10.64 0.93 -8.57
N ALA A 63 9.39 0.51 -8.83
CA ALA A 63 8.76 -0.52 -8.04
C ALA A 63 9.28 -1.90 -8.47
N HIS A 64 9.78 -2.68 -7.51
CA HIS A 64 10.07 -4.10 -7.74
C HIS A 64 8.83 -4.91 -8.11
N CYS A 65 7.65 -4.47 -7.68
CA CYS A 65 6.37 -5.09 -8.00
C CYS A 65 5.24 -4.11 -7.71
N VAL A 66 4.26 -4.04 -8.62
CA VAL A 66 3.05 -3.24 -8.47
C VAL A 66 1.89 -4.20 -8.25
N LEU A 67 1.26 -4.13 -7.07
CA LEU A 67 0.06 -4.88 -6.79
C LEU A 67 -1.15 -4.09 -7.27
N VAL A 68 -1.66 -4.46 -8.43
CA VAL A 68 -2.94 -4.03 -8.97
C VAL A 68 -3.96 -5.13 -8.72
N ASN A 69 -5.00 -4.82 -7.94
CA ASN A 69 -6.14 -5.73 -7.80
C ASN A 69 -7.07 -5.52 -9.00
N LEU A 70 -7.18 -6.52 -9.88
CA LEU A 70 -8.20 -6.59 -10.92
C LEU A 70 -9.48 -7.13 -10.27
N GLY A 71 -10.42 -6.24 -10.01
CA GLY A 71 -11.73 -6.54 -9.44
C GLY A 71 -12.63 -5.32 -9.51
#